data_AF-A0A3D4VMZ0-F1
#
_entry.id   AF-A0A3D4VMZ0-F1
#
_cell.length_a   1.000
_cell.length_b   1.000
_cell.length_c   1.000
_cell.angle_alpha   90.00
_cell.angle_beta   90.00
_cell.angle_gamma   90.00
#
_symmetry.space_group_name_H-M   'P 1'
#
loop_
_entity.id
_entity.type
_entity.pdbx_description
1 polymer ?
#
loop_
_entity_poly.entity_id
_entity_poly.type
_entity_poly.pdbx_seq_one_letter_code
_entity_poly.pdbx_strand_id
1 'polypeptide(L)'
;MLKNLRLFAILYGISLVYAFFQNNFLLSFLNSIGYISIFMLVITLYLYLERFGYFDVFGYSFKKTYYIFSRKQETLDEEQKEKYSSFYNYVQSANQNRILVKLDFLILSSLFIILNFTLSFLFALINQ
;
A
#
# COMPACT_ATOMS: atom_id res chain seq x y z
N MET A 1 15.47 -11.55 0.39
CA MET A 1 16.25 -10.35 0.78
C MET A 1 17.05 -9.79 -0.40
N LEU A 2 17.89 -10.59 -1.09
CA LEU A 2 18.73 -10.10 -2.22
C LEU A 2 17.96 -9.47 -3.40
N LYS A 3 16.80 -10.03 -3.78
CA LYS A 3 15.99 -9.50 -4.89
C LYS A 3 15.44 -8.09 -4.60
N ASN A 4 14.97 -7.86 -3.39
CA ASN A 4 14.47 -6.55 -2.95
C ASN A 4 15.62 -5.53 -2.93
N LEU A 5 16.81 -5.95 -2.48
CA LEU A 5 18.01 -5.09 -2.47
C LEU A 5 18.40 -4.64 -3.88
N ARG A 6 18.32 -5.53 -4.88
CA ARG A 6 18.59 -5.18 -6.29
C ARG A 6 17.57 -4.17 -6.83
N LEU A 7 16.28 -4.37 -6.53
CA LEU A 7 15.24 -3.43 -6.93
C LEU A 7 15.49 -2.04 -6.33
N PHE A 8 15.78 -1.96 -5.03
CA PHE A 8 16.13 -0.70 -4.37
C PHE A 8 17.39 -0.07 -5.01
N ALA A 9 18.44 -0.84 -5.25
CA ALA A 9 19.66 -0.33 -5.88
C ALA A 9 19.39 0.26 -7.29
N ILE A 10 18.54 -0.38 -8.09
CA ILE A 10 18.13 0.11 -9.41
C ILE A 10 17.36 1.43 -9.28
N LEU A 11 16.39 1.49 -8.36
CA LEU A 11 15.58 2.70 -8.14
C LEU A 11 16.44 3.88 -7.66
N TYR A 12 17.35 3.64 -6.72
CA TYR A 12 18.33 4.64 -6.29
C TYR A 12 19.27 5.07 -7.41
N GLY A 13 19.70 4.14 -8.27
CA GLY A 13 20.51 4.43 -9.45
C GLY A 13 19.78 5.33 -10.44
N ILE A 14 18.50 5.07 -10.72
CA ILE A 14 17.67 5.92 -11.59
C ILE A 14 17.53 7.32 -11.00
N SER A 15 17.27 7.43 -9.69
CA SER A 15 17.20 8.74 -9.01
C SER A 15 18.52 9.51 -9.06
N LEU A 16 19.66 8.82 -8.91
CA LEU A 16 20.99 9.44 -9.06
C LEU A 16 21.18 9.98 -10.48
N VAL A 17 20.91 9.17 -11.50
CA VAL A 17 21.05 9.59 -12.91
C VAL A 17 20.15 10.78 -13.20
N TYR A 18 18.89 10.75 -12.77
CA TYR A 18 17.97 11.88 -12.92
C TYR A 18 18.51 13.16 -12.27
N ALA A 19 19.05 13.06 -11.05
CA ALA A 19 19.59 14.20 -10.32
C ALA A 19 20.81 14.83 -10.99
N PHE A 20 21.66 14.05 -11.66
CA PHE A 20 22.84 14.54 -12.38
C PHE A 20 22.52 15.53 -13.50
N PHE A 21 21.31 15.46 -14.08
CA PHE A 21 20.88 16.36 -15.15
C PHE A 21 20.19 17.63 -14.65
N GLN A 22 20.11 17.84 -13.34
CA GLN A 22 19.38 18.96 -12.74
C GLN A 22 20.32 19.99 -12.10
N ASN A 23 19.95 21.27 -12.17
CA ASN A 23 20.73 22.38 -11.62
C ASN A 23 20.96 22.26 -10.11
N ASN A 24 20.02 21.66 -9.38
CA ASN A 24 20.12 21.45 -7.95
C ASN A 24 20.13 19.94 -7.65
N PHE A 25 21.32 19.34 -7.79
CA PHE A 25 21.54 17.89 -7.72
C PHE A 25 20.90 17.27 -6.48
N LEU A 26 21.25 17.78 -5.29
CA LEU A 26 20.85 17.16 -4.03
C LEU A 26 19.33 17.24 -3.81
N LEU A 27 18.72 18.38 -4.11
CA LEU A 27 17.27 18.57 -3.98
C LEU A 27 16.51 17.69 -4.98
N SER A 28 17.01 17.58 -6.21
CA SER A 28 16.40 16.76 -7.25
C SER A 28 16.50 15.27 -6.94
N PHE A 29 17.63 14.85 -6.36
CA PHE A 29 17.84 13.49 -5.87
C PHE A 29 16.87 13.13 -4.74
N LEU A 30 16.78 13.98 -3.73
CA LEU A 30 15.89 13.78 -2.59
C LEU A 30 14.43 13.69 -3.05
N ASN A 31 13.98 14.62 -3.90
CA ASN A 31 12.62 14.63 -4.44
C ASN A 31 12.32 13.37 -5.28
N SER A 32 13.24 12.95 -6.14
CA SER A 32 13.08 11.74 -6.96
C SER A 32 12.89 10.49 -6.09
N ILE A 33 13.75 10.32 -5.07
CA ILE A 33 13.63 9.21 -4.11
C ILE A 33 12.34 9.31 -3.31
N GLY A 34 11.95 10.51 -2.90
CA GLY A 34 10.69 10.76 -2.21
C GLY A 34 9.50 10.26 -3.02
N TYR A 35 9.40 10.62 -4.30
CA TYR A 35 8.32 10.17 -5.18
C TYR A 35 8.29 8.65 -5.35
N ILE A 36 9.44 8.02 -5.59
CA ILE A 36 9.54 6.56 -5.70
C ILE A 36 9.08 5.89 -4.40
N SER A 37 9.48 6.44 -3.26
CA SER A 37 9.15 5.88 -1.95
C SER A 37 7.66 5.95 -1.66
N ILE A 38 7.01 7.07 -2.01
CA ILE A 38 5.55 7.22 -1.89
C ILE A 38 4.84 6.20 -2.77
N PHE A 39 5.26 6.05 -4.03
CA PHE A 39 4.67 5.08 -4.94
C PHE A 39 4.77 3.64 -4.40
N MET A 40 5.94 3.27 -3.88
CA MET A 40 6.17 1.98 -3.23
C MET A 40 5.33 1.79 -1.96
N LEU A 41 5.14 2.84 -1.16
CA LEU A 41 4.29 2.81 0.02
C LEU A 41 2.82 2.60 -0.35
N VAL A 42 2.32 3.23 -1.41
CA VAL A 42 0.95 3.02 -1.92
C VAL A 42 0.74 1.57 -2.36
N ILE A 43 1.68 1.01 -3.13
CA ILE A 43 1.62 -0.40 -3.54
C ILE A 43 1.65 -1.32 -2.31
N THR A 44 2.52 -1.04 -1.36
CA THR A 44 2.68 -1.85 -0.15
C THR A 44 1.42 -1.80 0.73
N LEU A 45 0.81 -0.62 0.88
CA LEU A 45 -0.48 -0.45 1.57
C LEU A 45 -1.59 -1.21 0.86
N TYR A 46 -1.65 -1.14 -0.46
CA TYR A 46 -2.63 -1.89 -1.25
C TYR A 46 -2.49 -3.40 -1.00
N LEU A 47 -1.28 -3.94 -1.13
CA LEU A 47 -0.99 -5.37 -0.89
C LEU A 47 -1.28 -5.76 0.57
N TYR A 48 -1.01 -4.86 1.52
CA TYR A 48 -1.33 -5.09 2.93
C TYR A 48 -2.85 -5.18 3.15
N LEU A 49 -3.63 -4.23 2.63
CA LEU A 49 -5.09 -4.26 2.71
C LEU A 49 -5.69 -5.47 2.00
N GLU A 50 -5.16 -5.82 0.83
CA GLU A 50 -5.54 -7.01 0.08
C GLU A 50 -5.29 -8.26 0.90
N ARG A 51 -4.13 -8.40 1.55
CA ARG A 51 -3.80 -9.53 2.42
C ARG A 51 -4.89 -9.78 3.46
N PHE A 52 -5.24 -8.76 4.23
CA PHE A 52 -6.25 -8.88 5.29
C PHE A 52 -7.70 -9.03 4.77
N GLY A 53 -7.91 -9.09 3.45
CA GLY A 53 -9.23 -9.27 2.87
C GLY A 53 -10.12 -8.07 3.09
N TYR A 54 -9.55 -6.87 3.33
CA TYR A 54 -10.33 -5.66 3.51
C TYR A 54 -11.26 -5.42 2.31
N PHE A 55 -10.75 -5.58 1.09
CA PHE A 55 -11.55 -5.43 -0.13
C PHE A 55 -12.66 -6.48 -0.26
N ASP A 56 -12.42 -7.73 0.17
CA ASP A 56 -13.45 -8.77 0.18
C ASP A 56 -14.56 -8.45 1.20
N VAL A 57 -14.16 -8.01 2.40
CA VAL A 57 -15.09 -7.62 3.48
C VAL A 57 -15.90 -6.38 3.10
N PHE A 58 -15.27 -5.38 2.49
CA PHE A 58 -15.97 -4.20 1.97
C PHE A 58 -16.94 -4.58 0.85
N GLY A 59 -16.52 -5.40 -0.11
CA GLY A 59 -17.39 -5.89 -1.19
C GLY A 59 -18.58 -6.67 -0.68
N TYR A 60 -18.36 -7.56 0.31
CA TYR A 60 -19.44 -8.30 0.97
C TYR A 60 -20.41 -7.36 1.71
N SER A 61 -19.87 -6.36 2.42
CA SER A 61 -20.68 -5.39 3.17
C SER A 61 -21.50 -4.52 2.24
N PHE A 62 -20.93 -4.02 1.13
CA PHE A 62 -21.64 -3.27 0.11
C PHE A 62 -22.75 -4.10 -0.54
N LYS A 63 -22.45 -5.35 -0.90
CA LYS A 63 -23.44 -6.27 -1.47
C LYS A 63 -24.59 -6.51 -0.49
N LYS A 64 -24.29 -6.72 0.79
CA LYS A 64 -25.30 -6.88 1.85
C LYS A 64 -26.16 -5.62 2.03
N THR A 65 -25.53 -4.45 2.09
CA THR A 65 -26.24 -3.17 2.17
C THR A 65 -27.12 -2.94 0.95
N TYR A 66 -26.60 -3.18 -0.26
CA TYR A 66 -27.38 -3.10 -1.49
C TYR A 66 -28.62 -4.02 -1.44
N TYR A 67 -28.46 -5.27 -0.98
CA TYR A 67 -29.59 -6.18 -0.82
C TYR A 67 -30.65 -5.67 0.17
N ILE A 68 -30.22 -5.14 1.31
CA ILE A 68 -31.12 -4.54 2.32
C ILE A 68 -31.89 -3.36 1.73
N PHE A 69 -31.22 -2.48 0.98
CA PHE A 69 -31.86 -1.32 0.34
C PHE A 69 -32.75 -1.71 -0.86
N SER A 70 -32.46 -2.82 -1.55
CA SER A 70 -33.22 -3.30 -2.71
C SER A 70 -34.56 -3.98 -2.39
N ARG A 71 -35.05 -3.95 -1.13
CA ARG A 71 -36.37 -4.46 -0.69
C ARG A 71 -36.67 -5.94 -1.01
N LYS A 72 -35.67 -6.81 -1.16
CA LYS A 72 -35.85 -8.29 -1.11
C LYS A 72 -35.60 -8.79 0.32
N GLN A 73 -36.56 -8.59 1.22
CA GLN A 73 -36.41 -8.93 2.65
C GLN A 73 -36.88 -10.36 3.04
N GLU A 74 -37.53 -11.12 2.16
CA GLU A 74 -38.29 -12.32 2.58
C GLU A 74 -37.52 -13.65 2.70
N THR A 75 -36.18 -13.69 2.58
CA THR A 75 -35.43 -14.98 2.61
C THR A 75 -34.10 -14.93 3.37
N LEU A 76 -33.94 -14.04 4.36
CA LEU A 76 -32.60 -13.69 4.84
C LEU A 76 -32.03 -14.40 6.07
N ASP A 77 -32.78 -15.23 6.82
CA ASP A 77 -32.40 -15.44 8.24
C ASP A 77 -31.56 -16.69 8.59
N GLU A 78 -31.44 -17.70 7.72
CA GLU A 78 -30.64 -18.90 8.03
C GLU A 78 -29.53 -19.19 7.01
N GLU A 79 -29.81 -19.05 5.71
CA GLU A 79 -28.85 -19.32 4.62
C GLU A 79 -27.61 -18.37 4.65
N GLN A 80 -27.75 -17.20 5.28
CA GLN A 80 -26.66 -16.21 5.36
C GLN A 80 -25.63 -16.50 6.44
N LYS A 81 -25.99 -17.22 7.52
CA LYS A 81 -25.05 -17.58 8.59
C LYS A 81 -24.06 -18.64 8.11
N GLU A 82 -24.54 -19.65 7.37
CA GLU A 82 -23.68 -20.62 6.70
C GLU A 82 -22.78 -19.94 5.66
N LYS A 83 -23.33 -19.04 4.84
CA LYS A 83 -22.53 -18.27 3.86
C LYS A 83 -21.43 -17.45 4.52
N TYR A 84 -21.68 -16.86 5.69
CA TYR A 84 -20.67 -16.08 6.42
C TYR A 84 -19.51 -16.95 6.92
N SER A 85 -19.81 -18.14 7.47
CA SER A 85 -18.77 -19.09 7.89
C SER A 85 -17.93 -19.59 6.70
N SER A 86 -18.58 -19.87 5.56
CA SER A 86 -17.90 -20.25 4.32
C SER A 86 -17.03 -19.11 3.76
N PHE A 87 -17.50 -17.86 3.86
CA PHE A 87 -16.78 -16.68 3.43
C PHE A 87 -15.57 -16.40 4.32
N TYR A 88 -15.71 -16.56 5.64
CA TYR A 88 -14.59 -16.43 6.57
C TYR A 88 -13.49 -17.45 6.28
N ASN A 89 -13.87 -18.72 6.06
CA ASN A 89 -12.94 -19.78 5.68
C ASN A 89 -12.32 -19.55 4.29
N TYR A 90 -13.07 -19.01 3.35
CA TYR A 90 -12.56 -18.58 2.04
C TYR A 90 -11.53 -17.45 2.18
N VAL A 91 -11.83 -16.40 2.94
CA VAL A 91 -10.89 -15.29 3.19
C VAL A 91 -9.64 -15.82 3.88
N GLN A 92 -9.77 -16.70 4.87
CA GLN A 92 -8.64 -17.25 5.62
C GLN A 92 -7.75 -18.16 4.76
N SER A 93 -8.34 -18.99 3.89
CA SER A 93 -7.60 -19.84 2.93
C SER A 93 -6.96 -19.02 1.81
N ALA A 94 -7.66 -18.03 1.25
CA ALA A 94 -7.09 -17.10 0.28
C ALA A 94 -5.92 -16.31 0.87
N ASN A 95 -6.00 -15.93 2.15
CA ASN A 95 -4.94 -15.19 2.85
C ASN A 95 -3.64 -15.97 2.99
N GLN A 96 -3.67 -17.32 3.01
CA GLN A 96 -2.45 -18.14 3.02
C GLN A 96 -1.63 -18.02 1.72
N ASN A 97 -2.28 -17.70 0.59
CA ASN A 97 -1.64 -17.55 -0.71
C ASN A 97 -1.25 -16.10 -1.03
N ARG A 98 -1.60 -15.13 -0.18
CA ARG A 98 -1.31 -13.69 -0.40
C ARG A 98 0.10 -13.33 0.03
N ILE A 99 0.67 -12.32 -0.63
CA ILE A 99 2.02 -11.82 -0.36
C ILE A 99 2.11 -11.30 1.08
N LEU A 100 3.08 -11.81 1.85
CA LEU A 100 3.27 -11.41 3.24
C LEU A 100 3.98 -10.05 3.33
N VAL A 101 3.20 -9.00 3.53
CA VAL A 101 3.71 -7.67 3.91
C VAL A 101 3.73 -7.57 5.44
N LYS A 102 4.89 -7.23 6.02
CA LYS A 102 5.06 -7.01 7.46
C LYS A 102 4.73 -5.57 7.82
N LEU A 103 4.07 -5.36 8.96
CA LEU A 103 3.73 -4.03 9.47
C LEU A 103 4.99 -3.19 9.75
N ASP A 104 6.08 -3.81 10.21
CA ASP A 104 7.37 -3.13 10.41
C ASP A 104 7.91 -2.49 9.13
N PHE A 105 7.68 -3.14 7.97
CA PHE A 105 8.11 -2.61 6.68
C PHE A 105 7.31 -1.37 6.28
N LEU A 106 6.01 -1.33 6.59
CA LEU A 106 5.18 -0.15 6.41
C LEU A 106 5.67 1.01 7.29
N ILE A 107 5.92 0.78 8.58
CA ILE A 107 6.42 1.79 9.51
C ILE A 107 7.79 2.34 9.06
N LEU A 108 8.72 1.45 8.67
CA LEU A 108 10.03 1.88 8.20
C LEU A 108 9.92 2.72 6.92
N SER A 109 9.05 2.32 5.98
CA SER A 109 8.85 3.06 4.73
C SER A 109 8.23 4.45 4.97
N SER A 110 7.29 4.57 5.92
CA SER A 110 6.67 5.85 6.24
C SER A 110 7.65 6.81 6.95
N LEU A 111 8.45 6.30 7.88
CA LEU A 111 9.52 7.08 8.53
C LEU A 111 10.54 7.59 7.52
N PHE A 112 10.94 6.74 6.57
CA PHE A 112 11.87 7.13 5.50
C PHE A 112 11.31 8.27 4.65
N ILE A 113 10.02 8.22 4.28
CA ILE A 113 9.36 9.27 3.51
C ILE A 113 9.29 10.58 4.30
N ILE A 114 8.93 10.53 5.58
CA ILE A 114 8.87 11.72 6.45
C ILE A 114 10.26 12.39 6.53
N LEU A 115 11.30 11.58 6.73
CA LEU A 115 12.67 12.07 6.80
C LEU A 115 13.12 12.68 5.47
N ASN A 116 12.80 12.03 4.35
CA ASN A 116 13.11 12.54 3.01
C ASN A 116 12.41 13.89 2.74
N PHE A 117 11.12 14.02 3.06
CA PHE A 117 10.40 15.28 2.91
C PHE A 117 10.96 16.40 3.79
N THR A 118 11.28 16.08 5.04
CA THR A 118 11.89 17.04 5.96
C THR A 118 13.23 17.55 5.41
N LEU A 119 14.07 16.64 4.90
CA LEU A 119 15.35 17.00 4.30
C LEU A 119 15.17 17.83 3.01
N SER A 120 14.26 17.44 2.12
CA SER A 120 13.95 18.22 0.90
C SER A 120 13.48 19.63 1.25
N PHE A 121 12.61 19.78 2.26
CA PHE A 121 12.10 21.07 2.70
C PHE A 121 13.21 21.96 3.29
N LEU A 122 14.05 21.40 4.16
CA LEU A 122 15.21 22.12 4.70
C LEU A 122 16.19 22.54 3.60
N PHE A 123 16.47 21.65 2.63
CA PHE A 123 17.34 21.97 1.51
C PHE A 123 16.76 23.03 0.58
N ALA A 124 15.44 23.04 0.40
CA ALA A 124 14.77 24.09 -0.37
C ALA A 124 14.86 25.45 0.32
N LEU A 125 14.74 25.50 1.65
CA LEU A 125 14.86 26.73 2.43
C LEU A 125 16.29 27.31 2.44
N ILE A 126 17.31 26.45 2.48
CA ILE A 126 18.72 26.88 2.51
C ILE A 126 19.19 27.41 1.15
N ASN A 127 18.59 26.94 0.06
CA ASN A 127 18.98 27.30 -1.31
C ASN A 127 18.03 28.33 -1.98
N GLN A 128 17.13 28.94 -1.20
CA GLN A 128 16.39 30.16 -1.58
C GLN A 128 17.18 31.40 -1.18
#